data_AF-A0A5C6BTW1-F1
#
_entry.id   AF-A0A5C6BTW1-F1
#
_cell.length_a   1.000
_cell.length_b   1.000
_cell.length_c   1.000
_cell.angle_alpha   90.00
_cell.angle_beta   90.00
_cell.angle_gamma   90.00
#
_symmetry.space_group_name_H-M   'P 1'
#
loop_
_entity.id
_entity.type
_entity.pdbx_description
1 polymer ?
#
loop_
_entity_poly.entity_id
_entity_poly.type
_entity_poly.pdbx_seq_one_letter_code
_entity_poly.pdbx_strand_id
1 'polypeptide(L)'
;MAKCDQGYLCEVCGAEVSSIVESDLYLRYVLDQLDAEQLHLAPERHLRCNPVLAQYIVDERFDPVEVGDAFDKRGLDASFVAAQTDRVSGAYRRLWEIATADEPISLLDYPERE
;
A
#
# COMPACT_ATOMS: atom_id res chain seq x y z
N MET A 1 22.77 8.82 20.00
CA MET A 1 21.57 9.46 19.44
C MET A 1 21.02 8.48 18.41
N ALA A 2 19.98 7.76 18.81
CA ALA A 2 19.45 6.61 18.09
C ALA A 2 18.60 7.06 16.90
N LYS A 3 18.63 6.28 15.80
CA LYS A 3 17.82 6.44 14.58
C LYS A 3 16.32 6.17 14.83
N CYS A 4 15.75 6.72 15.90
CA CYS A 4 14.40 6.40 16.35
C CYS A 4 13.40 7.57 16.18
N ASP A 5 13.84 8.73 15.70
CA ASP A 5 13.01 9.96 15.62
C ASP A 5 12.74 10.49 14.20
N GLN A 6 13.03 9.70 13.16
CA GLN A 6 12.48 9.99 11.83
C GLN A 6 11.46 8.91 11.56
N GLY A 7 10.16 9.25 11.56
CA GLY A 7 9.13 8.36 11.04
C GLY A 7 9.53 7.86 9.65
N TYR A 8 8.98 6.72 9.23
CA TYR A 8 9.39 6.09 7.98
C TYR A 8 9.25 7.10 6.83
N LEU A 9 10.39 7.61 6.35
CA LEU A 9 10.43 8.64 5.31
C LEU A 9 10.23 7.96 3.97
N CYS A 10 9.32 8.52 3.17
CA CYS A 10 9.15 8.08 1.81
C CYS A 10 10.42 8.32 1.01
N GLU A 11 10.99 7.28 0.39
CA GLU A 11 12.21 7.41 -0.43
C GLU A 11 12.02 8.27 -1.69
N VAL A 12 10.76 8.50 -2.11
CA VAL A 12 10.43 9.22 -3.35
C VAL A 12 10.25 10.72 -3.09
N CYS A 13 9.40 11.10 -2.11
CA CYS A 13 9.09 12.50 -1.83
C CYS A 13 9.82 13.06 -0.60
N GLY A 14 10.43 12.21 0.22
CA GLY A 14 11.13 12.59 1.45
C GLY A 14 10.24 12.98 2.62
N ALA A 15 8.91 12.96 2.46
CA ALA A 15 7.96 13.23 3.53
C ALA A 15 7.70 11.97 4.38
N GLU A 16 7.25 12.18 5.62
CA GLU A 16 6.91 11.10 6.54
C GLU A 16 5.66 10.33 6.05
N VAL A 17 5.71 9.00 6.14
CA VAL A 17 4.54 8.14 6.04
C VAL A 17 3.98 7.96 7.44
N SER A 18 2.85 8.61 7.70
CA SER A 18 2.32 8.76 9.07
C SER A 18 1.40 7.60 9.49
N SER A 19 0.87 6.85 8.52
CA SER A 19 -0.09 5.79 8.76
C SER A 19 0.07 4.62 7.78
N ILE A 20 -0.31 3.42 8.21
CA ILE A 20 -0.29 2.22 7.36
C ILE A 20 -1.21 2.35 6.14
N VAL A 21 -2.28 3.14 6.23
CA VAL A 21 -3.19 3.39 5.09
C VAL A 21 -2.60 4.32 4.04
N GLU A 22 -1.47 4.97 4.34
CA GLU A 22 -0.71 5.79 3.40
C GLU A 22 0.48 5.04 2.82
N SER A 23 0.81 3.86 3.36
CA SER A 23 2.03 3.11 3.07
C SER A 23 1.85 2.11 1.93
N ASP A 24 2.68 2.25 0.91
CA ASP A 24 2.87 1.25 -0.14
C ASP A 24 3.53 -0.02 0.39
N LEU A 25 4.39 0.10 1.41
CA LEU A 25 5.05 -1.03 2.03
C LEU A 25 4.03 -1.99 2.65
N TYR A 26 3.12 -1.45 3.47
CA TYR A 26 2.06 -2.25 4.08
C TYR A 26 1.02 -2.74 3.06
N LEU A 27 0.72 -1.97 2.02
CA LEU A 27 -0.13 -2.47 0.93
C LEU A 27 0.48 -3.69 0.23
N ARG A 28 1.78 -3.65 -0.08
CA ARG A 28 2.48 -4.79 -0.70
C ARG A 28 2.54 -6.00 0.21
N TYR A 29 2.69 -5.79 1.52
CA TYR A 29 2.59 -6.85 2.50
C TYR A 29 1.21 -7.53 2.48
N VAL A 30 0.12 -6.76 2.57
CA VAL A 30 -1.25 -7.30 2.52
C VAL A 30 -1.58 -7.95 1.16
N LEU A 31 -0.85 -7.60 0.10
CA LEU A 31 -0.96 -8.21 -1.21
C LEU A 31 -0.08 -9.46 -1.41
N ASP A 32 0.64 -9.92 -0.38
CA ASP A 32 1.61 -11.02 -0.44
C ASP A 32 2.74 -10.77 -1.48
N GLN A 33 3.09 -9.50 -1.69
CA GLN A 33 4.17 -9.08 -2.59
C GLN A 33 5.47 -8.77 -1.82
N LEU A 34 5.43 -8.81 -0.49
CA LEU A 34 6.55 -8.55 0.38
C LEU A 34 6.40 -9.39 1.66
N ASP A 35 7.45 -10.14 2.01
CA ASP A 35 7.46 -10.93 3.25
C ASP A 35 7.57 -10.04 4.50
N ALA A 36 6.95 -10.51 5.59
CA ALA A 36 7.03 -9.87 6.90
C ALA A 36 8.47 -9.63 7.37
N GLU A 37 9.37 -10.59 7.12
CA GLU A 37 10.79 -10.50 7.50
C GLU A 37 11.51 -9.36 6.77
N GLN A 38 11.00 -8.94 5.60
CA GLN A 38 11.57 -7.87 4.79
C GLN A 38 11.01 -6.48 5.12
N LEU A 39 9.90 -6.38 5.87
CA LEU A 39 9.25 -5.10 6.20
C LEU A 39 10.23 -4.09 6.83
N HIS A 40 11.09 -4.54 7.74
CA HIS A 40 12.05 -3.67 8.42
C HIS A 40 13.27 -3.29 7.56
N LEU A 41 13.46 -3.95 6.42
CA LEU A 41 14.60 -3.75 5.52
C LEU A 41 14.20 -3.02 4.23
N ALA A 42 12.95 -3.14 3.84
CA ALA A 42 12.42 -2.51 2.63
C ALA A 42 12.19 -1.01 2.86
N PRO A 43 12.44 -0.18 1.83
CA PRO A 43 12.17 1.24 1.91
C PRO A 43 10.68 1.52 1.97
N GLU A 44 10.32 2.59 2.67
CA GLU A 44 8.94 3.05 2.80
C GLU A 44 8.59 4.03 1.67
N ARG A 45 7.34 4.01 1.20
CA ARG A 45 6.79 4.96 0.23
C ARG A 45 5.33 5.26 0.51
N HIS A 46 4.89 6.47 0.21
CA HIS A 46 3.46 6.71 0.12
C HIS A 46 2.85 5.92 -1.05
N LEU A 47 1.59 5.50 -0.92
CA LEU A 47 0.81 4.93 -2.01
C LEU A 47 0.88 5.79 -3.27
N ARG A 48 0.72 7.11 -3.13
CA ARG A 48 0.75 8.06 -4.26
C ARG A 48 2.14 8.20 -4.89
N CYS A 49 3.19 7.87 -4.14
CA CYS A 49 4.56 7.82 -4.65
C CYS A 49 4.85 6.53 -5.44
N ASN A 50 3.94 5.54 -5.40
CA ASN A 50 3.93 4.39 -6.30
C ASN A 50 2.66 4.40 -7.17
N PRO A 51 2.55 5.29 -8.17
CA PRO A 51 1.34 5.45 -8.95
C PRO A 51 1.03 4.21 -9.81
N VAL A 52 2.02 3.38 -10.13
CA VAL A 52 1.85 2.13 -10.89
C VAL A 52 0.95 1.12 -10.16
N LEU A 53 1.08 1.00 -8.85
CA LEU A 53 0.21 0.14 -8.03
C LEU A 53 -1.05 0.91 -7.58
N ALA A 54 -0.87 2.14 -7.12
CA ALA A 54 -1.96 2.93 -6.53
C ALA A 54 -3.06 3.32 -7.53
N GLN A 55 -2.79 3.33 -8.84
CA GLN A 55 -3.82 3.56 -9.85
C GLN A 55 -4.96 2.53 -9.82
N TYR A 56 -4.73 1.35 -9.23
CA TYR A 56 -5.74 0.30 -9.09
C TYR A 56 -6.61 0.44 -7.83
N ILE A 57 -6.33 1.41 -6.96
CA ILE A 57 -7.17 1.66 -5.79
C ILE A 57 -8.44 2.39 -6.22
N VAL A 58 -9.59 1.78 -5.93
CA VAL A 58 -10.93 2.37 -6.07
C VAL A 58 -11.61 2.28 -4.71
N ASP A 59 -11.57 3.40 -3.99
CA ASP A 59 -12.17 3.56 -2.66
C ASP A 59 -12.45 5.05 -2.42
N GLU A 60 -13.52 5.38 -1.70
CA GLU A 60 -13.93 6.77 -1.45
C GLU A 60 -12.92 7.55 -0.59
N ARG A 61 -12.08 6.85 0.17
CA ARG A 61 -11.05 7.44 1.04
C ARG A 61 -9.73 7.71 0.31
N PHE A 62 -9.62 7.31 -0.95
CA PHE A 62 -8.39 7.42 -1.73
C PHE A 62 -8.57 8.31 -2.96
N ASP A 63 -7.79 9.38 -3.03
CA ASP A 63 -7.74 10.23 -4.23
C ASP A 63 -7.08 9.46 -5.39
N PRO A 64 -7.80 9.23 -6.50
CA PRO A 64 -7.25 8.51 -7.65
C PRO A 64 -5.96 9.15 -8.16
N VAL A 65 -5.00 8.30 -8.53
CA VAL A 65 -3.73 8.73 -9.13
C VAL A 65 -3.77 8.49 -10.64
N GLU A 66 -3.22 9.45 -11.38
CA GLU A 66 -3.06 9.33 -12.83
C GLU A 66 -1.64 8.88 -13.16
N VAL A 67 -1.54 7.90 -14.06
CA VAL A 67 -0.28 7.46 -14.68
C VAL A 67 -0.34 7.91 -16.13
N GLY A 68 0.65 8.65 -16.61
CA GLY A 68 0.69 9.19 -17.97
C GLY A 68 1.51 8.38 -18.96
N ASP A 69 2.15 7.30 -18.51
CA ASP A 69 3.14 6.54 -19.27
C ASP A 69 2.63 5.15 -19.68
N ALA A 70 3.51 4.30 -20.22
CA ALA A 70 3.19 2.93 -20.68
C ALA A 70 2.57 2.00 -19.61
N PHE A 71 2.60 2.40 -18.34
CA PHE A 71 2.01 1.66 -17.22
C PHE A 71 0.61 2.14 -16.85
N ASP A 72 0.03 3.10 -17.59
CA ASP A 72 -1.33 3.57 -17.37
C ASP A 72 -2.34 2.44 -17.62
N LYS A 73 -3.13 2.14 -16.59
CA LYS A 73 -4.17 1.11 -16.64
C LYS A 73 -5.17 1.31 -17.78
N ARG A 74 -5.40 2.55 -18.24
CA ARG A 74 -6.29 2.85 -19.38
C ARG A 74 -5.80 2.24 -20.70
N GLY A 75 -4.50 1.99 -20.82
CA GLY A 75 -3.88 1.34 -21.98
C GLY A 75 -3.79 -0.18 -21.89
N LEU A 76 -4.24 -0.79 -20.78
CA LEU A 76 -4.11 -2.23 -20.52
C LEU A 76 -5.41 -2.99 -20.80
N ASP A 77 -5.31 -4.31 -20.84
CA ASP A 77 -6.47 -5.18 -21.00
C ASP A 77 -7.50 -4.98 -19.86
N ALA A 78 -8.78 -4.82 -20.23
CA ALA A 78 -9.83 -4.49 -19.29
C ALA A 78 -10.06 -5.57 -18.22
N SER A 79 -9.88 -6.86 -18.57
CA SER A 79 -10.05 -7.96 -17.62
C SER A 79 -8.91 -7.99 -16.60
N PHE A 80 -7.69 -7.72 -17.05
CA PHE A 80 -6.54 -7.52 -16.16
C PHE A 80 -6.74 -6.33 -15.23
N VAL A 81 -7.20 -5.19 -15.75
CA VAL A 81 -7.44 -3.98 -14.96
C VAL A 81 -8.51 -4.22 -13.91
N ALA A 82 -9.60 -4.91 -14.24
CA ALA A 82 -10.64 -5.27 -13.29
C ALA A 82 -10.08 -6.16 -12.16
N ALA A 83 -9.37 -7.24 -12.51
CA ALA A 83 -8.78 -8.16 -11.54
C ALA A 83 -7.77 -7.46 -10.59
N GLN A 84 -6.91 -6.59 -11.13
CA GLN A 84 -5.98 -5.81 -10.31
C GLN A 84 -6.71 -4.80 -9.43
N THR A 85 -7.74 -4.13 -9.97
CA THR A 85 -8.54 -3.17 -9.20
C THR A 85 -9.21 -3.83 -8.01
N ASP A 86 -9.83 -4.99 -8.21
CA ASP A 86 -10.48 -5.75 -7.13
C ASP A 86 -9.46 -6.18 -6.06
N ARG A 87 -8.33 -6.74 -6.49
CA ARG A 87 -7.25 -7.18 -5.58
C ARG A 87 -6.68 -6.03 -4.76
N VAL A 88 -6.26 -4.95 -5.43
CA VAL A 88 -5.58 -3.82 -4.80
C VAL A 88 -6.54 -3.00 -3.94
N SER A 89 -7.79 -2.79 -4.37
CA SER A 89 -8.79 -2.10 -3.57
C SER A 89 -9.21 -2.92 -2.34
N GLY A 90 -9.27 -4.25 -2.47
CA GLY A 90 -9.50 -5.16 -1.34
C GLY A 90 -8.40 -5.03 -0.27
N ALA A 91 -7.13 -5.07 -0.69
CA ALA A 91 -5.99 -4.87 0.20
C ALA A 91 -5.98 -3.48 0.85
N TYR A 92 -6.33 -2.42 0.11
CA TYR A 92 -6.43 -1.07 0.66
C TYR A 92 -7.51 -0.97 1.74
N ARG A 93 -8.70 -1.54 1.52
CA ARG A 93 -9.76 -1.62 2.54
C ARG A 93 -9.29 -2.39 3.77
N ARG A 94 -8.52 -3.45 3.57
CA ARG A 94 -7.94 -4.25 4.64
C ARG A 94 -6.97 -3.45 5.52
N LEU A 95 -6.16 -2.55 4.93
CA LEU A 95 -5.32 -1.64 5.71
C LEU A 95 -6.15 -0.75 6.64
N TRP A 96 -7.29 -0.26 6.17
CA TRP A 96 -8.21 0.50 7.01
C TRP A 96 -8.78 -0.33 8.16
N GLU A 97 -9.22 -1.56 7.89
CA GLU A 97 -9.71 -2.48 8.94
C GLU A 97 -8.67 -2.69 10.04
N ILE A 98 -7.40 -2.83 9.67
CA ILE A 98 -6.28 -2.98 10.61
C ILE A 98 -6.02 -1.67 11.36
N ALA A 99 -6.01 -0.54 10.66
CA ALA A 99 -5.74 0.78 11.25
C ALA A 99 -6.81 1.23 12.24
N THR A 100 -8.06 0.80 12.06
CA THR A 100 -9.20 1.20 12.91
C THR A 100 -9.60 0.14 13.93
N ALA A 101 -8.87 -0.97 14.04
CA ALA A 101 -9.18 -1.99 15.04
C ALA A 101 -8.88 -1.50 16.47
N ASP A 102 -9.84 -1.67 17.38
CA ASP A 102 -9.74 -1.28 18.80
C ASP A 102 -8.67 -2.07 19.57
N GLU A 103 -8.43 -3.32 19.19
CA GLU A 103 -7.30 -4.11 19.69
C GLU A 103 -6.13 -3.97 18.71
N PRO A 104 -4.89 -3.80 19.19
CA PRO A 104 -3.72 -3.74 18.32
C PRO A 104 -3.57 -5.08 17.59
N ILE A 105 -4.12 -5.14 16.39
CA ILE A 105 -3.92 -6.28 15.50
C ILE A 105 -2.47 -6.18 15.04
N SER A 106 -1.63 -7.08 15.55
CA SER A 106 -0.30 -7.29 15.02
C SER A 106 -0.44 -7.70 13.56
N LEU A 107 0.09 -6.87 12.66
CA LEU A 107 0.13 -7.13 11.22
C LEU A 107 0.75 -8.51 10.92
N LEU A 108 1.65 -8.99 11.79
CA LEU A 108 2.34 -10.27 11.69
C LEU A 108 1.49 -11.48 12.12
N ASP A 109 0.43 -11.26 12.90
CA ASP A 109 -0.43 -12.32 13.45
C ASP A 109 -1.72 -12.49 12.63
N TYR A 110 -1.91 -11.74 11.54
CA TYR A 110 -3.11 -11.85 10.72
C TYR A 110 -2.92 -12.88 9.59
N PRO A 111 -3.58 -14.04 9.64
CA PRO A 111 -3.33 -15.12 8.71
C PRO A 111 -3.76 -14.78 7.28
N GLU A 112 -2.93 -15.20 6.35
CA GLU A 112 -3.26 -15.39 4.93
C GLU A 112 -4.56 -16.21 4.88
N ARG A 113 -5.66 -15.63 4.39
CA ARG A 113 -6.89 -16.40 4.26
C ARG A 113 -6.77 -17.33 3.06
N GLU A 114 -6.87 -18.64 3.33
CA GLU A 114 -7.06 -19.71 2.34
C GLU A 114 -8.24 -19.45 1.39
#